data_AF-A0A7V3VX31-F1
#
_entry.id   AF-A0A7V3VX31-F1
#
_cell.length_a   1.000
_cell.length_b   1.000
_cell.length_c   1.000
_cell.angle_alpha   90.00
_cell.angle_beta   90.00
_cell.angle_gamma   90.00
#
_symmetry.space_group_name_H-M   'P 1'
#
loop_
_entity.id
_entity.type
_entity.pdbx_description
1 polymer ?
#
loop_
_entity_poly.entity_id
_entity_poly.type
_entity_poly.pdbx_seq_one_letter_code
_entity_poly.pdbx_strand_id
1 'polypeptide(L)'
;MDATLHALGGILLNAVPTFVIVFLLYFYLKYVFFRPLSRVLEARYEATEGARKRAEEILARAAGMTSEYEEAMRSARAEVYLAQEQLHQKLEAQRAADLEVAHQKAESLIQEAKEQLKRELAESKEKLQQESEVLANQIADTLLSRSTA
;
A
#
# COMPACT_ATOMS: atom_id res chain seq x y z
N MET A 1 43.27 -85.92 8.77
CA MET A 1 42.72 -84.54 8.74
C MET A 1 42.37 -84.04 10.14
N ASP A 2 42.22 -84.91 11.14
CA ASP A 2 41.90 -84.50 12.53
C ASP A 2 43.06 -83.85 13.28
N ALA A 3 44.31 -84.28 13.05
CA ALA A 3 45.48 -83.70 13.69
C ALA A 3 45.71 -82.23 13.29
N THR A 4 45.42 -81.87 12.04
CA THR A 4 45.50 -80.49 11.54
C THR A 4 44.37 -79.62 12.09
N LEU A 5 43.16 -80.18 12.26
CA LEU A 5 42.02 -79.48 12.87
C LEU A 5 42.25 -79.21 14.36
N HIS A 6 42.84 -80.16 15.10
CA HIS A 6 43.16 -79.96 16.50
C HIS A 6 44.32 -78.97 16.71
N ALA A 7 45.32 -78.97 15.82
CA ALA A 7 46.39 -77.97 15.84
C ALA A 7 45.88 -76.56 15.53
N LEU A 8 44.97 -76.43 14.54
CA LEU A 8 44.28 -75.18 14.25
C LEU A 8 43.40 -74.72 15.43
N GLY A 9 42.66 -75.64 16.06
CA GLY A 9 41.83 -75.37 17.24
C GLY A 9 42.64 -74.87 18.44
N GLY A 10 43.82 -75.43 18.70
CA GLY A 10 44.71 -74.98 19.77
C GLY A 10 45.30 -73.57 19.53
N ILE A 11 45.63 -73.25 18.27
CA ILE A 11 46.09 -71.91 17.89
C ILE A 11 44.95 -70.88 18.04
N LEU A 12 43.74 -71.23 17.58
CA LEU A 12 42.56 -70.38 17.76
C LEU A 12 42.22 -70.16 19.23
N LEU A 13 42.27 -71.20 20.07
CA LEU A 13 41.98 -71.09 21.50
C LEU A 13 42.98 -70.18 22.22
N ASN A 14 44.26 -70.25 21.85
CA ASN A 14 45.32 -69.36 22.37
C ASN A 14 45.23 -67.93 21.80
N ALA A 15 44.60 -67.74 20.64
CA ALA A 15 44.37 -66.42 20.07
C ALA A 15 43.17 -65.69 20.71
N VAL A 16 42.20 -66.41 21.29
CA VAL A 16 41.01 -65.82 21.93
C VAL A 16 41.38 -64.77 23.01
N PRO A 17 42.30 -65.02 23.96
CA PRO A 17 42.74 -64.01 24.92
C PRO A 17 43.32 -62.76 24.26
N THR A 18 44.13 -62.92 23.20
CA THR A 18 44.70 -61.78 22.45
C THR A 18 43.60 -60.98 21.76
N PHE A 19 42.62 -61.63 21.16
CA PHE A 19 41.45 -60.96 20.57
C PHE A 19 40.66 -60.17 21.60
N VAL A 20 40.41 -60.72 22.79
CA VAL A 20 39.71 -60.02 23.88
C VAL A 20 40.50 -58.77 24.31
N ILE A 21 41.82 -58.88 24.47
CA ILE A 21 42.68 -57.74 24.84
C ILE A 21 42.68 -56.66 23.74
N VAL A 22 42.80 -57.05 22.47
CA VAL A 22 42.75 -56.11 21.34
C VAL A 22 41.38 -55.44 21.26
N PHE A 23 40.30 -56.17 21.52
CA PHE A 23 38.94 -55.62 21.54
C PHE A 23 38.78 -54.61 22.69
N LEU A 24 39.21 -54.95 23.90
CA LEU A 24 39.22 -54.02 25.04
C LEU A 24 40.06 -52.78 24.75
N LEU A 25 41.23 -52.93 24.14
CA LEU A 25 42.09 -51.82 23.73
C LEU A 25 41.42 -50.93 22.68
N TYR A 26 40.73 -51.52 21.69
CA TYR A 26 39.97 -50.77 20.70
C TYR A 26 38.88 -49.93 21.36
N PHE A 27 38.10 -50.50 22.28
CA PHE A 27 37.08 -49.76 23.02
C PHE A 27 37.70 -48.65 23.88
N TYR A 28 38.81 -48.94 24.56
CA TYR A 28 39.53 -47.95 25.34
C TYR A 28 39.99 -46.77 24.47
N LEU A 29 40.67 -47.02 23.34
CA LEU A 29 41.12 -45.96 22.43
C LEU A 29 39.94 -45.18 21.83
N LYS A 30 38.85 -45.88 21.47
CA LYS A 30 37.64 -45.26 20.92
C LYS A 30 37.03 -44.24 21.87
N TYR A 31 36.92 -44.58 23.15
CA TYR A 31 36.31 -43.70 24.15
C TYR A 31 37.28 -42.64 24.69
N VAL A 32 38.53 -43.01 24.96
CA VAL A 32 39.50 -42.15 25.65
C VAL A 32 40.27 -41.25 24.70
N PHE A 33 40.49 -41.66 23.44
CA PHE A 33 41.34 -40.91 22.51
C PHE A 33 40.56 -40.35 21.31
N PHE A 34 39.86 -41.22 20.56
CA PHE A 34 39.20 -40.79 19.33
C PHE A 34 38.02 -39.86 19.59
N ARG A 35 37.18 -40.15 20.59
CA ARG A 35 36.07 -39.27 20.97
C ARG A 35 36.48 -37.84 21.33
N PRO A 36 37.43 -37.61 22.24
CA PRO A 36 37.87 -36.25 22.54
C PRO A 36 38.60 -35.59 21.38
N LEU A 37 39.38 -36.35 20.59
CA LEU A 37 40.04 -35.82 19.40
C LEU A 37 39.02 -35.29 18.36
N SER A 38 37.97 -36.06 18.08
CA SER A 38 36.88 -35.63 17.19
C SER A 38 36.18 -34.37 17.70
N ARG A 39 35.87 -34.30 19.01
CA ARG A 39 35.27 -33.11 19.62
C ARG A 39 36.13 -31.86 19.48
N VAL A 40 37.45 -31.98 19.66
CA VAL A 40 38.37 -30.84 19.52
C VAL A 40 38.48 -30.41 18.06
N LEU A 41 38.51 -31.36 17.11
CA LEU A 41 38.51 -31.04 15.68
C LEU A 41 37.20 -30.34 15.28
N GLU A 42 36.07 -30.82 15.76
CA GLU A 42 34.75 -30.23 15.51
C GLU A 42 34.65 -28.83 16.13
N ALA A 43 35.10 -28.65 17.37
CA ALA A 43 35.15 -27.34 18.02
C ALA A 43 36.05 -26.35 17.28
N ARG A 44 37.19 -26.80 16.72
CA ARG A 44 38.06 -25.97 15.88
C ARG A 44 37.39 -25.61 14.57
N TYR A 45 36.74 -26.58 13.92
CA TYR A 45 35.98 -26.37 12.69
C TYR A 45 34.83 -25.37 12.89
N GLU A 46 34.06 -25.51 13.97
CA GLU A 46 33.00 -24.57 14.32
C GLU A 46 33.51 -23.16 14.61
N ALA A 47 34.67 -23.05 15.26
CA ALA A 47 35.28 -21.77 15.59
C ALA A 47 35.86 -21.05 14.35
N THR A 48 36.33 -21.77 13.33
CA THR A 48 36.90 -21.16 12.12
C THR A 48 35.90 -21.08 10.97
N GLU A 49 35.40 -22.21 10.49
CA GLU A 49 34.51 -22.28 9.33
C GLU A 49 33.03 -22.14 9.72
N GLY A 50 32.63 -22.69 10.87
CA GLY A 50 31.26 -22.61 11.34
C GLY A 50 30.83 -21.18 11.68
N ALA A 51 31.73 -20.34 12.20
CA ALA A 51 31.46 -18.93 12.45
C ALA A 51 31.29 -18.16 11.12
N ARG A 52 32.12 -18.46 10.10
CA ARG A 52 32.03 -17.81 8.79
C ARG A 52 30.77 -18.20 8.05
N LYS A 53 30.41 -19.49 8.01
CA LYS A 53 29.15 -19.97 7.42
C LYS A 53 27.93 -19.36 8.09
N ARG A 54 27.91 -19.28 9.43
CA ARG A 54 26.83 -18.62 10.16
C ARG A 54 26.73 -17.13 9.84
N ALA A 55 27.86 -16.43 9.71
CA ALA A 55 27.87 -15.04 9.28
C ALA A 55 27.33 -14.87 7.85
N GLU A 56 27.75 -15.72 6.91
CA GLU A 56 27.24 -15.73 5.54
C GLU A 56 25.72 -15.99 5.50
N GLU A 57 25.22 -16.95 6.29
CA GLU A 57 23.78 -17.22 6.42
C GLU A 57 23.00 -16.05 7.00
N ILE A 58 23.52 -15.41 8.05
CA ILE A 58 22.89 -14.23 8.66
C ILE A 58 22.86 -13.07 7.68
N LEU A 59 23.96 -12.83 6.95
CA LEU A 59 24.02 -11.78 5.94
C LEU A 59 23.07 -12.07 4.77
N ALA A 60 22.98 -13.32 4.31
CA ALA A 60 22.05 -13.71 3.27
C ALA A 60 20.58 -13.51 3.71
N ARG A 61 20.25 -13.88 4.95
CA ARG A 61 18.91 -13.63 5.52
C ARG A 61 18.62 -12.14 5.66
N ALA A 62 19.58 -11.36 6.16
CA ALA A 62 19.44 -9.92 6.29
C ALA A 62 19.26 -9.23 4.92
N ALA A 63 20.02 -9.65 3.90
CA ALA A 63 19.85 -9.16 2.54
C ALA A 63 18.48 -9.50 1.95
N GLY A 64 17.99 -10.73 2.17
CA GLY A 64 16.64 -11.14 1.77
C GLY A 64 15.56 -10.28 2.43
N MET A 65 15.61 -10.12 3.76
CA MET A 65 14.68 -9.28 4.50
C MET A 65 14.72 -7.81 4.06
N THR A 66 15.90 -7.26 3.80
CA THR A 66 16.04 -5.88 3.28
C THR A 66 15.39 -5.74 1.91
N SER A 67 15.59 -6.71 1.00
CA SER A 67 14.97 -6.69 -0.32
C SER A 67 13.44 -6.74 -0.24
N GLU A 68 12.89 -7.62 0.60
CA GLU A 68 11.44 -7.72 0.84
C GLU A 68 10.88 -6.41 1.42
N TYR A 69 11.59 -5.81 2.37
CA TYR A 69 11.20 -4.53 2.96
C TYR A 69 11.24 -3.38 1.93
N GLU A 70 12.28 -3.31 1.10
CA GLU A 70 12.38 -2.30 0.04
C GLU A 70 11.25 -2.45 -0.99
N GLU A 71 10.89 -3.67 -1.35
CA GLU A 71 9.77 -3.95 -2.27
C GLU A 71 8.41 -3.60 -1.65
N ALA A 72 8.20 -3.96 -0.38
CA ALA A 72 7.01 -3.56 0.38
C ALA A 72 6.90 -2.03 0.52
N MET A 73 8.01 -1.35 0.77
CA MET A 73 8.04 0.12 0.83
C MET A 73 7.77 0.77 -0.53
N ARG A 74 8.28 0.18 -1.62
CA ARG A 74 8.05 0.69 -2.98
C ARG A 74 6.59 0.52 -3.40
N SER A 75 6.00 -0.65 -3.13
CA SER A 75 4.58 -0.92 -3.42
C SER A 75 3.67 -0.02 -2.59
N ALA A 76 3.91 0.10 -1.29
CA ALA A 76 3.13 1.02 -0.42
C ALA A 76 3.20 2.48 -0.91
N ARG A 77 4.38 2.96 -1.33
CA ARG A 77 4.51 4.29 -1.94
C ARG A 77 3.69 4.42 -3.22
N ALA A 78 3.78 3.43 -4.12
CA ALA A 78 3.02 3.43 -5.35
C ALA A 78 1.50 3.46 -5.11
N GLU A 79 1.01 2.68 -4.14
CA GLU A 79 -0.40 2.69 -3.73
C GLU A 79 -0.84 4.05 -3.20
N VAL A 80 -0.02 4.70 -2.36
CA VAL A 80 -0.32 6.05 -1.85
C VAL A 80 -0.40 7.06 -3.00
N TYR A 81 0.54 7.02 -3.94
CA TYR A 81 0.50 7.91 -5.11
C TYR A 81 -0.74 7.68 -5.97
N LEU A 82 -1.10 6.42 -6.24
CA LEU A 82 -2.32 6.09 -6.98
C LEU A 82 -3.58 6.56 -6.26
N ALA A 83 -3.66 6.38 -4.93
CA ALA A 83 -4.78 6.85 -4.13
C ALA A 83 -4.89 8.38 -4.13
N GLN A 84 -3.76 9.09 -4.03
CA GLN A 84 -3.74 10.56 -4.12
C GLN A 84 -4.18 11.05 -5.49
N GLU A 85 -3.69 10.45 -6.56
CA GLU A 85 -4.07 10.81 -7.93
C GLU A 85 -5.58 10.60 -8.16
N GLN A 86 -6.11 9.44 -7.74
CA GLN A 86 -7.55 9.18 -7.82
C GLN A 86 -8.38 10.16 -6.99
N LEU A 87 -7.91 10.55 -5.81
CA LEU A 87 -8.58 11.54 -4.98
C LEU A 87 -8.57 12.92 -5.65
N HIS A 88 -7.43 13.34 -6.20
CA HIS A 88 -7.30 14.59 -6.95
C HIS A 88 -8.25 14.62 -8.15
N GLN A 89 -8.25 13.57 -8.98
CA GLN A 89 -9.16 13.49 -10.13
C GLN A 89 -10.64 13.54 -9.72
N LYS A 90 -11.02 12.86 -8.63
CA LYS A 90 -12.39 12.91 -8.10
C LYS A 90 -12.76 14.31 -7.63
N LEU A 91 -11.87 14.99 -6.91
CA LEU A 91 -12.10 16.35 -6.42
C LEU A 91 -12.23 17.35 -7.58
N GLU A 92 -11.38 17.26 -8.59
CA GLU A 92 -11.47 18.12 -9.78
C GLU A 92 -12.76 17.86 -10.57
N ALA A 93 -13.15 16.59 -10.73
CA ALA A 93 -14.42 16.23 -11.38
C ALA A 93 -15.63 16.76 -10.59
N GLN A 94 -15.63 16.65 -9.25
CA GLN A 94 -16.68 17.19 -8.40
C GLN A 94 -16.74 18.72 -8.48
N ARG A 95 -15.60 19.41 -8.41
CA ARG A 95 -15.52 20.87 -8.56
C ARG A 95 -16.08 21.33 -9.90
N ALA A 96 -15.71 20.65 -10.99
CA ALA A 96 -16.22 20.97 -12.32
C ALA A 96 -17.75 20.77 -12.40
N ALA A 97 -18.27 19.69 -11.83
CA ALA A 97 -19.71 19.44 -11.78
C ALA A 97 -20.47 20.49 -10.94
N ASP A 98 -19.94 20.83 -9.76
CA ASP A 98 -20.55 21.84 -8.88
C ASP A 98 -20.54 23.24 -9.53
N LEU A 99 -19.45 23.58 -10.22
CA LEU A 99 -19.31 24.84 -10.96
C LEU A 99 -20.32 24.90 -12.11
N GLU A 100 -20.47 23.81 -12.87
CA GLU A 100 -21.47 23.72 -13.94
C GLU A 100 -22.90 23.89 -13.41
N VAL A 101 -23.25 23.23 -12.29
CA VAL A 101 -24.55 23.39 -11.64
C VAL A 101 -24.76 24.85 -11.18
N ALA A 102 -23.74 25.47 -10.61
CA ALA A 102 -23.81 26.87 -10.19
C ALA A 102 -24.00 27.81 -11.40
N HIS A 103 -23.31 27.57 -12.52
CA HIS A 103 -23.47 28.32 -13.76
C HIS A 103 -24.88 28.19 -14.33
N GLN A 104 -25.41 26.97 -14.44
CA GLN A 104 -26.77 26.73 -14.93
C GLN A 104 -27.82 27.42 -14.06
N LYS A 105 -27.66 27.38 -12.73
CA LYS A 105 -28.55 28.08 -11.80
C LYS A 105 -28.44 29.60 -11.92
N ALA A 106 -27.22 30.13 -12.09
CA ALA A 106 -27.04 31.56 -12.31
C ALA A 106 -27.69 32.00 -13.63
N GLU A 107 -27.54 31.22 -14.69
CA GLU A 107 -28.16 31.50 -15.98
C GLU A 107 -29.69 31.45 -15.91
N SER A 108 -30.26 30.45 -15.23
CA SER A 108 -31.72 30.38 -15.02
C SER A 108 -32.24 31.60 -14.25
N LEU A 109 -31.56 32.00 -13.17
CA LEU A 109 -31.92 33.20 -12.39
C LEU A 109 -31.84 34.48 -13.23
N ILE A 110 -30.82 34.61 -14.10
CA ILE A 110 -30.69 35.76 -15.00
C ILE A 110 -31.85 35.78 -16.01
N GLN A 111 -32.24 34.63 -16.56
CA GLN A 111 -33.37 34.58 -17.50
C GLN A 111 -34.69 34.91 -16.81
N GLU A 112 -34.94 34.35 -15.63
CA GLU A 112 -36.13 34.67 -14.81
C GLU A 112 -36.19 36.16 -14.48
N ALA A 113 -35.09 36.77 -14.04
CA ALA A 113 -35.03 38.21 -13.75
C ALA A 113 -35.26 39.07 -15.01
N LYS A 114 -34.73 38.66 -16.17
CA LYS A 114 -34.98 39.34 -17.44
C LYS A 114 -36.46 39.26 -17.85
N GLU A 115 -37.11 38.13 -17.64
CA GLU A 115 -38.53 37.97 -17.90
C GLU A 115 -39.39 38.82 -16.97
N GLN A 116 -39.07 38.85 -15.67
CA GLN A 116 -39.74 39.72 -14.70
C GLN A 116 -39.59 41.20 -15.08
N LEU A 117 -38.37 41.65 -15.39
CA LEU A 117 -38.12 43.02 -15.85
C LEU A 117 -38.92 43.38 -17.10
N LYS A 118 -39.04 42.47 -18.07
CA LYS A 118 -39.87 42.70 -19.27
C LYS A 118 -41.34 42.87 -18.93
N ARG A 119 -41.88 42.07 -18.00
CA ARG A 119 -43.27 42.19 -17.54
C ARG A 119 -43.49 43.52 -16.80
N GLU A 120 -42.62 43.85 -15.86
CA GLU A 120 -42.68 45.12 -15.11
C GLU A 120 -42.59 46.34 -16.03
N LEU A 121 -41.74 46.30 -17.06
CA LEU A 121 -41.64 47.37 -18.05
C LEU A 121 -42.94 47.51 -18.85
N ALA A 122 -43.57 46.40 -19.26
CA ALA A 122 -44.82 46.41 -20.00
C ALA A 122 -45.97 46.98 -19.14
N GLU A 123 -46.11 46.51 -17.90
CA GLU A 123 -47.09 47.02 -16.95
C GLU A 123 -46.87 48.51 -16.64
N SER A 124 -45.62 48.92 -16.45
CA SER A 124 -45.29 50.33 -16.18
C SER A 124 -45.59 51.22 -17.37
N LYS A 125 -45.35 50.77 -18.61
CA LYS A 125 -45.73 51.51 -19.82
C LYS A 125 -47.24 51.67 -19.95
N GLU A 126 -48.00 50.61 -19.67
CA GLU A 126 -49.46 50.67 -19.71
C GLU A 126 -50.02 51.63 -18.66
N LYS A 127 -49.50 51.59 -17.42
CA LYS A 127 -49.85 52.56 -16.38
C LYS A 127 -49.51 53.99 -16.77
N LEU A 128 -48.30 54.23 -17.30
CA LEU A 128 -47.88 55.56 -17.73
C LEU A 128 -48.79 56.12 -18.84
N GLN A 129 -49.26 55.26 -19.74
CA GLN A 129 -50.15 55.64 -20.83
C GLN A 129 -51.55 56.00 -20.30
N GLN A 130 -52.10 55.20 -19.38
CA GLN A 130 -53.36 55.53 -18.70
C GLN A 130 -53.27 56.83 -17.90
N GLU A 131 -52.20 57.02 -17.13
CA GLU A 131 -51.95 58.26 -16.38
C GLU A 131 -51.82 59.47 -17.31
N SER A 132 -51.14 59.31 -18.46
CA SER A 132 -51.01 60.37 -19.46
C SER A 132 -52.35 60.75 -20.09
N GLU A 133 -53.22 59.78 -20.39
CA GLU A 133 -54.58 60.03 -20.90
C GLU A 133 -55.44 60.77 -19.87
N VAL A 134 -55.37 60.38 -18.59
CA VAL A 134 -56.07 61.07 -17.50
C VAL A 134 -55.57 62.51 -17.37
N LEU A 135 -54.25 62.74 -17.39
CA LEU A 135 -53.68 64.07 -17.31
C LEU A 135 -54.07 64.94 -18.52
N ALA A 136 -54.07 64.36 -19.73
CA ALA A 136 -54.45 65.06 -20.95
C ALA A 136 -55.93 65.51 -20.91
N ASN A 137 -56.82 64.65 -20.41
CA ASN A 137 -58.23 65.01 -20.22
C ASN A 137 -58.41 66.13 -19.18
N GLN A 138 -57.69 66.07 -18.05
CA GLN A 138 -57.70 67.13 -17.05
C GLN A 138 -57.20 68.48 -17.61
N ILE A 139 -56.16 68.46 -18.45
CA ILE A 139 -55.65 69.66 -19.13
C ILE A 139 -56.70 70.19 -20.13
N ALA A 140 -57.34 69.31 -20.90
CA ALA A 140 -58.40 69.70 -21.84
C ALA A 140 -59.60 70.34 -21.12
N ASP A 141 -60.05 69.74 -20.01
CA ASP A 141 -61.17 70.25 -19.20
C ASP A 141 -60.86 71.63 -18.60
N THR A 142 -59.65 71.84 -18.09
CA THR A 142 -59.24 73.15 -17.52
C THR A 142 -59.09 74.25 -18.58
N LEU A 143 -58.65 73.91 -19.80
CA LEU A 143 -58.60 74.85 -20.91
C LEU A 143 -60.01 75.19 -21.42
N LEU A 144 -60.89 74.19 -21.56
CA LEU A 144 -62.28 74.38 -21.98
C LEU A 144 -63.08 75.20 -20.97
N SER A 145 -62.93 74.94 -19.67
CA SER A 145 -63.63 75.71 -18.62
C SER A 145 -63.18 77.17 -18.55
N ARG A 146 -61.94 77.47 -18.96
CA ARG A 146 -61.40 78.83 -19.06
C ARG A 146 -61.87 79.57 -20.30
N SER A 147 -62.19 78.85 -21.38
CA SER A 147 -62.66 79.45 -22.64
C SER A 147 -64.15 79.78 -22.64
N THR A 148 -64.92 79.22 -21.69
CA THR A 148 -66.37 79.46 -21.55
C THR A 148 -66.71 80.47 -20.44
N ALA A 149 -65.72 81.19 -19.91
CA ALA A 149 -65.87 82.33 -19.00
C ALA A 149 -65.37 83.61 -19.70
#